data_AF-A0A842QGS4-F1
#
_entry.id   AF-A0A842QGS4-F1
#
_cell.length_a   1.000
_cell.length_b   1.000
_cell.length_c   1.000
_cell.angle_alpha   90.00
_cell.angle_beta   90.00
_cell.angle_gamma   90.00
#
_symmetry.space_group_name_H-M   'P 1'
#
loop_
_entity.id
_entity.type
_entity.pdbx_description
1 polymer ?
#
loop_
_entity_poly.entity_id
_entity_poly.type
_entity_poly.pdbx_seq_one_letter_code
_entity_poly.pdbx_strand_id
1 'polypeptide(L)'
;MSSSRNALVVGSTGYIGKRLVEKLISEGYSVTATYRSNDKLLANDWATHPRVTSVKVDVLDKESLLDACSGCASAFYLVHSMYAGEKYRELDRIGSTNMRETAEELGLNRIVYLSGLGNISEDTSEHLRSREEVNQILREGSVPVTTFRAAMIVGEGSASFEIMRYLVERLPIMTPPRWVRTKTQPIAVSNVMEYLAGCLEQPETIGEEFDIGGRDVVTYQKLMRIYAEEAELPRRIVIPIPVLTTGLSSYWVGLITPVPSEIAVPLIEGLRTETATREDSITRLIPQKLLSSREAIRLALQGTFQRARGESIKGEAEPAEWIRKGDPAWAGGSFFHLWFRELVPTSAERLWNSMLHSIASNGHNYGSNMWYIRGLLDELTGSQGFRRNAHPSEDIQPGKNTDAWTIRQVKQHRFLVLESDLREPNISSLYFRLKQKSSTATAFELELRYLARGFAGLALW
;
A
#
# COMPACT_ATOMS: atom_id res chain seq x y z
N MET A 1 -1.49 34.26 -8.02
CA MET A 1 -0.73 33.01 -8.20
C MET A 1 -0.91 32.58 -9.65
N SER A 2 0.15 32.24 -10.38
CA SER A 2 0.01 31.82 -11.79
C SER A 2 -0.85 30.56 -11.87
N SER A 3 -1.95 30.59 -12.63
CA SER A 3 -2.89 29.48 -12.81
C SER A 3 -2.22 28.22 -13.37
N SER A 4 -1.06 28.37 -14.05
CA SER A 4 -0.26 27.28 -14.61
C SER A 4 0.17 26.21 -13.61
N ARG A 5 0.29 26.54 -12.32
CA ARG A 5 0.68 25.60 -11.24
C ARG A 5 -0.48 25.16 -10.36
N ASN A 6 -1.71 25.25 -10.85
CA ASN A 6 -2.88 24.68 -10.18
C ASN A 6 -3.35 23.42 -10.91
N ALA A 7 -3.30 22.28 -10.23
CA ALA A 7 -3.69 20.99 -10.79
C ALA A 7 -4.90 20.41 -10.05
N LEU A 8 -5.92 20.00 -10.81
CA LEU A 8 -7.03 19.21 -10.29
C LEU A 8 -6.60 17.74 -10.21
N VAL A 9 -6.91 17.06 -9.11
CA VAL A 9 -6.73 15.60 -8.98
C VAL A 9 -8.08 14.94 -8.71
N VAL A 10 -8.69 14.40 -9.77
CA VAL A 10 -9.94 13.65 -9.67
C VAL A 10 -9.63 12.23 -9.18
N GLY A 11 -10.17 11.85 -8.03
CA GLY A 11 -9.81 10.60 -7.35
C GLY A 11 -8.69 10.75 -6.32
N SER A 12 -8.54 11.94 -5.73
CA SER A 12 -7.47 12.27 -4.76
C SER A 12 -7.43 11.36 -3.53
N THR A 13 -8.55 10.80 -3.11
CA THR A 13 -8.61 9.88 -1.94
C THR A 13 -8.28 8.42 -2.29
N GLY A 14 -8.06 8.12 -3.57
CA GLY A 14 -7.64 6.80 -4.05
C GLY A 14 -6.16 6.50 -3.81
N TYR A 15 -5.75 5.26 -4.11
CA TYR A 15 -4.38 4.77 -3.90
C TYR A 15 -3.32 5.64 -4.60
N ILE A 16 -3.50 5.91 -5.89
CA ILE A 16 -2.60 6.75 -6.69
C ILE A 16 -2.81 8.23 -6.35
N GLY A 17 -4.06 8.67 -6.25
CA GLY A 17 -4.42 10.07 -6.03
C GLY A 17 -3.76 10.67 -4.79
N LYS A 18 -3.80 9.99 -3.65
CA LYS A 18 -3.23 10.55 -2.41
C LYS A 18 -1.71 10.76 -2.50
N ARG A 19 -1.02 9.81 -3.14
CA ARG A 19 0.44 9.86 -3.34
C ARG A 19 0.79 10.95 -4.36
N LEU A 20 -0.04 11.12 -5.38
CA LEU A 20 0.13 12.18 -6.36
C LEU A 20 -0.09 13.56 -5.73
N VAL A 21 -1.11 13.73 -4.87
CA VAL A 21 -1.32 15.00 -4.15
C VAL A 21 -0.10 15.34 -3.29
N GLU A 22 0.42 14.38 -2.51
CA GLU A 22 1.66 14.53 -1.72
C GLU A 22 2.86 14.93 -2.60
N LYS A 23 3.01 14.27 -3.75
CA LYS A 23 4.09 14.57 -4.71
C LYS A 23 3.95 15.98 -5.28
N LEU A 24 2.79 16.36 -5.79
CA LEU A 24 2.54 17.68 -6.39
C LEU A 24 2.76 18.82 -5.39
N ILE A 25 2.29 18.69 -4.14
CA ILE A 25 2.54 19.73 -3.13
C ILE A 25 4.03 19.85 -2.78
N SER A 26 4.77 18.73 -2.77
CA SER A 26 6.21 18.73 -2.51
C SER A 26 7.00 19.44 -3.63
N GLU A 27 6.46 19.45 -4.85
CA GLU A 27 7.02 20.16 -6.02
C GLU A 27 6.50 21.60 -6.16
N GLY A 28 5.68 22.05 -5.19
CA GLY A 28 5.22 23.43 -5.09
C GLY A 28 3.98 23.74 -5.92
N TYR A 29 3.24 22.74 -6.40
CA TYR A 29 1.94 22.92 -7.02
C TYR A 29 0.87 23.27 -5.98
N SER A 30 -0.11 24.07 -6.40
CA SER A 30 -1.40 24.13 -5.74
C SER A 30 -2.28 23.01 -6.30
N VAL A 31 -3.03 22.35 -5.43
CA VAL A 31 -3.81 21.16 -5.81
C VAL A 31 -5.27 21.35 -5.42
N THR A 32 -6.17 21.26 -6.39
CA THR A 32 -7.58 21.03 -6.12
C THR A 32 -7.81 19.53 -5.98
N ALA A 33 -8.02 19.06 -4.76
CA ALA A 33 -8.15 17.64 -4.45
C ALA A 33 -9.62 17.24 -4.33
N THR A 34 -10.09 16.28 -5.14
CA THR A 34 -11.49 15.86 -5.11
C THR A 34 -11.78 14.72 -4.15
N TYR A 35 -12.95 14.76 -3.51
CA TYR A 35 -13.40 13.71 -2.61
C TYR A 35 -14.90 13.44 -2.71
N ARG A 36 -15.32 12.23 -2.31
CA ARG A 36 -16.74 11.85 -2.14
C ARG A 36 -17.13 11.58 -0.69
N SER A 37 -16.19 11.06 0.10
CA SER A 37 -16.37 10.70 1.51
C SER A 37 -15.49 11.60 2.38
N ASN A 38 -16.12 12.26 3.36
CA ASN A 38 -15.41 13.10 4.34
C ASN A 38 -14.41 12.26 5.15
N ASP A 39 -14.79 11.06 5.58
CA ASP A 39 -13.89 10.19 6.37
C ASP A 39 -12.62 9.85 5.58
N LYS A 40 -12.77 9.54 4.29
CA LYS A 40 -11.62 9.29 3.42
C LYS A 40 -10.77 10.53 3.22
N LEU A 41 -11.36 11.73 3.13
CA LEU A 41 -10.60 12.98 3.05
C LEU A 41 -9.79 13.21 4.32
N LEU A 42 -10.44 13.15 5.50
CA LEU A 42 -9.84 13.38 6.82
C LEU A 42 -8.79 12.32 7.21
N ALA A 43 -8.75 11.20 6.49
CA ALA A 43 -7.70 10.22 6.60
C ALA A 43 -6.38 10.65 5.94
N ASN A 44 -6.34 11.73 5.16
CA ASN A 44 -5.11 12.20 4.51
C ASN A 44 -4.55 13.45 5.19
N ASP A 45 -3.26 13.44 5.50
CA ASP A 45 -2.60 14.56 6.18
C ASP A 45 -2.52 15.81 5.28
N TRP A 46 -2.41 15.61 3.97
CA TRP A 46 -2.43 16.69 2.98
C TRP A 46 -3.75 17.47 2.94
N ALA A 47 -4.85 16.95 3.50
CA ALA A 47 -6.16 17.61 3.45
C ALA A 47 -6.19 18.97 4.15
N THR A 48 -5.25 19.20 5.08
CA THR A 48 -5.09 20.48 5.81
C THR A 48 -3.93 21.33 5.30
N HIS A 49 -3.25 20.88 4.25
CA HIS A 49 -2.07 21.57 3.72
C HIS A 49 -2.48 22.88 3.02
N PRO A 50 -1.77 24.01 3.21
CA PRO A 50 -2.17 25.32 2.69
C PRO A 50 -2.18 25.43 1.16
N ARG A 51 -1.55 24.48 0.45
CA ARG A 51 -1.58 24.39 -1.02
C ARG A 51 -2.71 23.51 -1.56
N VAL A 52 -3.53 22.92 -0.68
CA VAL A 52 -4.61 22.01 -1.10
C VAL A 52 -5.96 22.66 -0.85
N THR A 53 -6.78 22.69 -1.90
CA THR A 53 -8.21 23.02 -1.81
C THR A 53 -8.98 21.73 -2.01
N SER A 54 -9.74 21.31 -0.99
CA SER A 54 -10.55 20.09 -1.08
C SER A 54 -11.94 20.41 -1.60
N VAL A 55 -12.38 19.75 -2.67
CA VAL A 55 -13.70 19.96 -3.30
C VAL A 55 -14.46 18.65 -3.37
N LYS A 56 -15.73 18.65 -2.93
CA LYS A 56 -16.59 17.48 -3.05
C LYS A 56 -17.06 17.35 -4.49
N VAL A 57 -16.78 16.21 -5.12
CA VAL A 57 -17.11 15.97 -6.53
C VAL A 57 -17.71 14.59 -6.69
N ASP A 58 -18.80 14.50 -7.44
CA ASP A 58 -19.28 13.27 -8.02
C ASP A 58 -19.07 13.31 -9.53
N VAL A 59 -18.26 12.41 -10.08
CA VAL A 59 -17.95 12.41 -11.53
C VAL A 59 -19.18 12.15 -12.41
N LEU A 60 -20.25 11.60 -11.82
CA LEU A 60 -21.53 11.41 -12.51
C LEU A 60 -22.34 12.72 -12.60
N ASP A 61 -21.98 13.73 -11.82
CA ASP A 61 -22.57 15.06 -11.79
C ASP A 61 -21.59 16.07 -12.40
N LYS A 62 -21.86 16.46 -13.65
CA LYS A 62 -21.04 17.40 -14.42
C LYS A 62 -20.91 18.77 -13.74
N GLU A 63 -21.94 19.25 -13.04
CA GLU A 63 -21.89 20.54 -12.35
C GLU A 63 -20.83 20.54 -11.24
N SER A 64 -20.76 19.45 -10.47
CA SER A 64 -19.73 19.29 -9.44
C SER A 64 -18.30 19.27 -9.99
N LEU A 65 -18.11 18.82 -11.23
CA LEU A 65 -16.83 18.84 -11.93
C LEU A 65 -16.45 20.25 -12.40
N LEU A 66 -17.40 21.05 -12.87
CA LEU A 66 -17.17 22.44 -13.30
C LEU A 66 -16.58 23.27 -12.16
N ASP A 67 -17.19 23.19 -10.96
CA ASP A 67 -16.70 23.90 -9.77
C ASP A 67 -15.26 23.50 -9.41
N ALA A 68 -14.94 22.21 -9.50
CA ALA A 68 -13.62 21.71 -9.15
C ALA A 68 -12.54 22.04 -10.19
N CYS A 69 -12.90 22.08 -11.48
CA CYS A 69 -11.98 22.41 -12.57
C CYS A 69 -11.68 23.90 -12.66
N SER A 70 -12.55 24.76 -12.11
CA SER A 70 -12.39 26.21 -12.17
C SER A 70 -11.03 26.69 -11.64
N GLY A 71 -10.31 27.44 -12.47
CA GLY A 71 -8.97 27.98 -12.13
C GLY A 71 -7.83 26.96 -12.12
N CYS A 72 -8.05 25.73 -12.58
CA CYS A 72 -7.00 24.73 -12.80
C CYS A 72 -6.43 24.85 -14.22
N ALA A 73 -5.15 24.52 -14.41
CA ALA A 73 -4.52 24.44 -15.73
C ALA A 73 -4.50 23.00 -16.27
N SER A 74 -4.42 22.02 -15.38
CA SER A 74 -4.36 20.60 -15.74
C SER A 74 -5.24 19.77 -14.82
N ALA A 75 -5.79 18.67 -15.33
CA ALA A 75 -6.55 17.71 -14.52
C ALA A 75 -5.96 16.30 -14.61
N PHE A 76 -5.68 15.68 -13.47
CA PHE A 76 -5.41 14.26 -13.35
C PHE A 76 -6.71 13.51 -13.16
N TYR A 77 -7.07 12.65 -14.11
CA TYR A 77 -8.24 11.79 -14.01
C TYR A 77 -7.84 10.39 -13.56
N LEU A 78 -8.01 10.09 -12.26
CA LEU A 78 -7.58 8.84 -11.63
C LEU A 78 -8.75 8.00 -11.13
N VAL A 79 -9.94 8.24 -11.67
CA VAL A 79 -11.15 7.51 -11.28
C VAL A 79 -11.20 6.17 -12.00
N HIS A 80 -11.50 5.14 -11.22
CA HIS A 80 -11.85 3.82 -11.73
C HIS A 80 -12.88 3.17 -10.81
N SER A 81 -14.04 2.81 -11.37
CA SER A 81 -15.23 2.47 -10.60
C SER A 81 -15.35 0.99 -10.25
N MET A 82 -14.23 0.24 -10.14
CA MET A 82 -14.25 -1.23 -9.94
C MET A 82 -15.10 -1.70 -8.75
N TYR A 83 -15.22 -0.88 -7.70
CA TYR A 83 -16.07 -1.17 -6.54
C TYR A 83 -17.58 -1.25 -6.88
N ALA A 84 -18.00 -0.77 -8.05
CA ALA A 84 -19.38 -0.82 -8.52
C ALA A 84 -19.77 -2.19 -9.12
N GLY A 85 -18.86 -3.19 -9.09
CA GLY A 85 -19.10 -4.49 -9.70
C GLY A 85 -19.41 -4.32 -11.19
N GLU A 86 -20.33 -5.11 -11.74
CA GLU A 86 -20.64 -5.14 -13.18
C GLU A 86 -20.96 -3.78 -13.83
N LYS A 87 -21.35 -2.77 -13.04
CA LYS A 87 -21.65 -1.41 -13.54
C LYS A 87 -20.43 -0.52 -13.73
N TYR A 88 -19.21 -0.97 -13.36
CA TYR A 88 -18.04 -0.09 -13.36
C TYR A 88 -17.77 0.55 -14.73
N ARG A 89 -17.99 -0.18 -15.82
CA ARG A 89 -17.74 0.28 -17.19
C ARG A 89 -18.67 1.41 -17.62
N GLU A 90 -19.96 1.29 -17.28
CA GLU A 90 -20.96 2.33 -17.56
C GLU A 90 -20.64 3.61 -16.78
N LEU A 91 -20.32 3.47 -15.49
CA LEU A 91 -19.97 4.61 -14.64
C LEU A 91 -18.67 5.29 -15.08
N ASP A 92 -17.67 4.51 -15.47
CA ASP A 92 -16.40 5.03 -15.98
C ASP A 92 -16.61 5.80 -17.30
N ARG A 93 -17.47 5.30 -18.20
CA ARG A 93 -17.86 6.00 -19.44
C ARG A 93 -18.50 7.36 -19.11
N ILE A 94 -19.54 7.38 -18.27
CA ILE A 94 -20.24 8.62 -17.88
C ILE A 94 -19.26 9.61 -17.26
N GLY A 95 -18.46 9.16 -16.29
CA GLY A 95 -17.49 10.02 -15.61
C GLY A 95 -16.43 10.59 -16.56
N SER A 96 -15.92 9.78 -17.51
CA SER A 96 -14.95 10.26 -18.49
C SER A 96 -15.55 11.25 -19.49
N THR A 97 -16.79 11.04 -19.91
CA THR A 97 -17.49 11.99 -20.79
C THR A 97 -17.70 13.32 -20.08
N ASN A 98 -18.18 13.30 -18.84
CA ASN A 98 -18.36 14.52 -18.05
C ASN A 98 -17.03 15.26 -17.86
N MET A 99 -15.96 14.55 -17.48
CA MET A 99 -14.63 15.16 -17.32
C MET A 99 -14.13 15.78 -18.63
N ARG A 100 -14.25 15.08 -19.77
CA ARG A 100 -13.89 15.60 -21.09
C ARG A 100 -14.62 16.91 -21.37
N GLU A 101 -15.94 16.88 -21.32
CA GLU A 101 -16.75 18.06 -21.65
C GLU A 101 -16.49 19.23 -20.71
N THR A 102 -16.33 18.98 -19.42
CA THR A 102 -15.95 20.01 -18.43
C THR A 102 -14.57 20.61 -18.73
N ALA A 103 -13.59 19.77 -19.11
CA ALA A 103 -12.26 20.22 -19.45
C ALA A 103 -12.27 21.15 -20.67
N GLU A 104 -13.06 20.82 -21.69
CA GLU A 104 -13.26 21.64 -22.89
C GLU A 104 -13.95 22.96 -22.58
N GLU A 105 -15.03 22.92 -21.80
CA GLU A 105 -15.82 24.08 -21.42
C GLU A 105 -14.99 25.12 -20.66
N LEU A 106 -14.09 24.65 -19.79
CA LEU A 106 -13.23 25.52 -18.99
C LEU A 106 -11.84 25.76 -19.61
N GLY A 107 -11.56 25.18 -20.78
CA GLY A 107 -10.31 25.38 -21.51
C GLY A 107 -9.08 24.91 -20.72
N LEU A 108 -9.13 23.75 -20.09
CA LEU A 108 -7.95 23.14 -19.46
C LEU A 108 -6.83 22.95 -20.51
N ASN A 109 -5.57 23.12 -20.09
CA ASN A 109 -4.43 22.95 -20.99
C ASN A 109 -4.14 21.49 -21.31
N ARG A 110 -4.45 20.57 -20.37
CA ARG A 110 -4.25 19.13 -20.53
C ARG A 110 -5.04 18.30 -19.52
N ILE A 111 -5.38 17.09 -19.93
CA ILE A 111 -5.81 16.01 -19.03
C ILE A 111 -4.65 15.01 -18.92
N VAL A 112 -4.38 14.50 -17.73
CA VAL A 112 -3.42 13.41 -17.50
C VAL A 112 -4.19 12.17 -17.03
N TYR A 113 -4.06 11.07 -17.75
CA TYR A 113 -4.76 9.82 -17.48
C TYR A 113 -3.76 8.68 -17.21
N LEU A 114 -3.95 7.94 -16.12
CA LEU A 114 -3.18 6.72 -15.83
C LEU A 114 -4.02 5.49 -16.21
N SER A 115 -3.82 4.95 -17.40
CA SER A 115 -4.49 3.75 -17.93
C SER A 115 -3.80 2.43 -17.52
N GLY A 116 -4.32 1.30 -18.00
CA GLY A 116 -3.69 -0.02 -17.90
C GLY A 116 -2.89 -0.37 -19.15
N LEU A 117 -1.71 -0.94 -18.97
CA LEU A 117 -0.89 -1.48 -20.06
C LEU A 117 -1.45 -2.82 -20.53
N GLY A 118 -1.43 -3.05 -21.84
CA GLY A 118 -1.86 -4.30 -22.46
C GLY A 118 -2.39 -4.06 -23.87
N ASN A 119 -2.29 -5.07 -24.71
CA ASN A 119 -2.81 -4.97 -26.08
C ASN A 119 -4.30 -5.27 -26.07
N ILE A 120 -5.08 -4.40 -26.70
CA ILE A 120 -6.49 -4.68 -26.93
C ILE A 120 -6.60 -5.68 -28.07
N SER A 121 -7.21 -6.82 -27.75
CA SER A 121 -7.46 -7.97 -28.61
C SER A 121 -8.78 -8.63 -28.19
N GLU A 122 -9.22 -9.65 -28.93
CA GLU A 122 -10.44 -10.40 -28.59
C GLU A 122 -10.33 -11.09 -27.22
N ASP A 123 -9.12 -11.45 -26.77
CA ASP A 123 -8.85 -12.12 -25.50
C ASP A 123 -8.58 -11.17 -24.32
N THR A 124 -8.63 -9.85 -24.56
CA THR A 124 -8.35 -8.84 -23.52
C THR A 124 -9.48 -8.78 -22.49
N SER A 125 -9.11 -8.65 -21.20
CA SER A 125 -10.10 -8.57 -20.14
C SER A 125 -10.99 -7.33 -20.27
N GLU A 126 -12.24 -7.44 -19.83
CA GLU A 126 -13.20 -6.32 -19.82
C GLU A 126 -12.66 -5.12 -19.04
N HIS A 127 -11.88 -5.35 -17.98
CA HIS A 127 -11.21 -4.29 -17.23
C HIS A 127 -10.28 -3.45 -18.12
N LEU A 128 -9.38 -4.10 -18.89
CA LEU A 128 -8.46 -3.38 -19.78
C LEU A 128 -9.20 -2.68 -20.91
N ARG A 129 -10.27 -3.29 -21.45
CA ARG A 129 -11.14 -2.66 -22.45
C ARG A 129 -11.82 -1.40 -21.92
N SER A 130 -12.34 -1.43 -20.69
CA SER A 130 -12.93 -0.27 -20.04
C SER A 130 -11.92 0.86 -19.81
N ARG A 131 -10.66 0.52 -19.49
CA ARG A 131 -9.59 1.53 -19.33
C ARG A 131 -9.24 2.21 -20.65
N GLU A 132 -9.17 1.43 -21.72
CA GLU A 132 -8.95 1.98 -23.06
C GLU A 132 -10.14 2.81 -23.55
N GLU A 133 -11.37 2.38 -23.29
CA GLU A 133 -12.57 3.14 -23.63
C GLU A 133 -12.57 4.52 -22.96
N VAL A 134 -12.19 4.61 -21.67
CA VAL A 134 -12.01 5.89 -20.98
C VAL A 134 -10.94 6.75 -21.64
N ASN A 135 -9.80 6.16 -22.01
CA ASN A 135 -8.72 6.88 -22.72
C ASN A 135 -9.22 7.49 -24.03
N GLN A 136 -9.97 6.71 -24.82
CA GLN A 136 -10.57 7.14 -26.08
C GLN A 136 -11.56 8.28 -25.87
N ILE A 137 -12.50 8.13 -24.93
CA ILE A 137 -13.48 9.17 -24.61
C ILE A 137 -12.78 10.48 -24.24
N LEU A 138 -11.79 10.44 -23.33
CA LEU A 138 -11.05 11.65 -22.95
C LEU A 138 -10.36 12.30 -24.16
N ARG A 139 -9.82 11.50 -25.09
CA ARG A 139 -9.09 11.95 -26.30
C ARG A 139 -9.99 12.48 -27.42
N GLU A 140 -11.30 12.20 -27.40
CA GLU A 140 -12.24 12.73 -28.39
C GLU A 140 -12.43 14.26 -28.26
N GLY A 141 -12.05 14.85 -27.12
CA GLY A 141 -12.18 16.27 -26.87
C GLY A 141 -11.04 17.11 -27.46
N SER A 142 -11.22 18.43 -27.43
CA SER A 142 -10.26 19.45 -27.85
C SER A 142 -9.11 19.66 -26.86
N VAL A 143 -9.26 19.24 -25.60
CA VAL A 143 -8.19 19.29 -24.60
C VAL A 143 -7.25 18.10 -24.78
N PRO A 144 -5.94 18.32 -24.96
CA PRO A 144 -5.01 17.22 -25.19
C PRO A 144 -4.86 16.33 -23.95
N VAL A 145 -4.78 15.01 -24.18
CA VAL A 145 -4.67 14.00 -23.11
C VAL A 145 -3.29 13.37 -23.12
N THR A 146 -2.56 13.51 -22.02
CA THR A 146 -1.34 12.74 -21.75
C THR A 146 -1.71 11.43 -21.06
N THR A 147 -1.43 10.30 -21.71
CA THR A 147 -1.81 8.98 -21.20
C THR A 147 -0.58 8.20 -20.75
N PHE A 148 -0.58 7.72 -19.51
CA PHE A 148 0.39 6.77 -19.00
C PHE A 148 -0.24 5.38 -18.90
N ARG A 149 0.31 4.39 -19.58
CA ARG A 149 -0.15 3.00 -19.54
C ARG A 149 0.79 2.21 -18.65
N ALA A 150 0.30 1.80 -17.48
CA ALA A 150 1.09 1.06 -16.50
C ALA A 150 0.68 -0.41 -16.42
N ALA A 151 1.67 -1.29 -16.26
CA ALA A 151 1.43 -2.68 -15.87
C ALA A 151 1.02 -2.76 -14.38
N MET A 152 1.41 -3.83 -13.71
CA MET A 152 1.27 -3.96 -12.26
C MET A 152 2.07 -2.87 -11.53
N ILE A 153 1.37 -1.99 -10.80
CA ILE A 153 2.00 -1.01 -9.91
C ILE A 153 2.31 -1.69 -8.56
N VAL A 154 3.58 -1.63 -8.15
CA VAL A 154 4.10 -2.25 -6.93
C VAL A 154 4.16 -1.23 -5.80
N GLY A 155 3.50 -1.55 -4.68
CA GLY A 155 3.45 -0.75 -3.45
C GLY A 155 2.32 -1.23 -2.55
N GLU A 156 2.47 -1.07 -1.24
CA GLU A 156 1.48 -1.45 -0.23
C GLU A 156 0.15 -0.70 -0.45
N GLY A 157 -0.95 -1.43 -0.58
CA GLY A 157 -2.27 -0.87 -0.90
C GLY A 157 -2.62 -0.87 -2.38
N SER A 158 -1.68 -1.17 -3.28
CA SER A 158 -1.99 -1.48 -4.67
C SER A 158 -2.73 -2.82 -4.74
N ALA A 159 -3.94 -2.85 -5.30
CA ALA A 159 -4.77 -4.06 -5.34
C ALA A 159 -4.07 -5.26 -6.00
N SER A 160 -3.41 -5.04 -7.14
CA SER A 160 -2.68 -6.10 -7.84
C SER A 160 -1.51 -6.65 -7.04
N PHE A 161 -0.77 -5.76 -6.35
CA PHE A 161 0.33 -6.14 -5.45
C PHE A 161 -0.17 -6.91 -4.23
N GLU A 162 -1.25 -6.47 -3.59
CA GLU A 162 -1.82 -7.14 -2.42
C GLU A 162 -2.38 -8.52 -2.79
N ILE A 163 -3.04 -8.67 -3.95
CA ILE A 163 -3.48 -9.99 -4.45
C ILE A 163 -2.29 -10.94 -4.60
N MET A 164 -1.20 -10.49 -5.24
CA MET A 164 0.02 -11.30 -5.37
C MET A 164 0.62 -11.64 -4.00
N ARG A 165 0.72 -10.66 -3.10
CA ARG A 165 1.19 -10.84 -1.72
C ARG A 165 0.43 -11.97 -1.02
N TYR A 166 -0.90 -11.88 -0.96
CA TYR A 166 -1.71 -12.85 -0.22
C TYR A 166 -1.65 -14.25 -0.83
N LEU A 167 -1.57 -14.33 -2.16
CA LEU A 167 -1.32 -15.60 -2.85
C LEU A 167 0.00 -16.25 -2.42
N VAL A 168 1.10 -15.48 -2.40
CA VAL A 168 2.44 -16.01 -2.07
C VAL A 168 2.61 -16.28 -0.58
N GLU A 169 1.97 -15.48 0.28
CA GLU A 169 1.99 -15.68 1.73
C GLU A 169 1.15 -16.89 2.13
N ARG A 170 -0.09 -16.99 1.67
CA ARG A 170 -1.04 -17.99 2.19
C ARG A 170 -0.92 -19.37 1.52
N LEU A 171 -0.32 -19.48 0.33
CA LEU A 171 -0.24 -20.74 -0.41
C LEU A 171 1.22 -21.23 -0.57
N PRO A 172 1.70 -22.16 0.29
CA PRO A 172 3.00 -22.81 0.10
C PRO A 172 3.10 -23.60 -1.21
N ILE A 173 1.98 -24.21 -1.62
CA ILE A 173 1.80 -24.90 -2.90
C ILE A 173 0.73 -24.13 -3.69
N MET A 174 1.12 -23.60 -4.84
CA MET A 174 0.29 -22.79 -5.72
C MET A 174 -0.03 -23.57 -6.99
N THR A 175 -1.31 -23.64 -7.35
CA THR A 175 -1.78 -24.22 -8.60
C THR A 175 -2.41 -23.16 -9.51
N PRO A 176 -1.66 -22.12 -9.93
CA PRO A 176 -2.23 -21.07 -10.76
C PRO A 176 -2.51 -21.60 -12.17
N PRO A 177 -3.36 -20.93 -12.96
CA PRO A 177 -3.49 -21.25 -14.38
C PRO A 177 -2.19 -20.97 -15.16
N ARG A 178 -2.12 -21.48 -16.39
CA ARG A 178 -0.94 -21.35 -17.26
C ARG A 178 -0.47 -19.90 -17.52
N TRP A 179 -1.35 -18.91 -17.39
CA TRP A 179 -1.00 -17.48 -17.53
C TRP A 179 0.02 -16.99 -16.49
N VAL A 180 0.35 -17.78 -15.46
CA VAL A 180 1.47 -17.46 -14.57
C VAL A 180 2.82 -17.31 -15.30
N ARG A 181 2.90 -17.82 -16.53
CA ARG A 181 4.05 -17.69 -17.44
C ARG A 181 3.99 -16.45 -18.34
N THR A 182 2.89 -15.70 -18.35
CA THR A 182 2.76 -14.43 -19.07
C THR A 182 3.76 -13.42 -18.52
N LYS A 183 4.36 -12.63 -19.42
CA LYS A 183 5.32 -11.59 -19.08
C LYS A 183 4.60 -10.31 -18.62
N THR A 184 5.22 -9.63 -17.67
CA THR A 184 4.82 -8.34 -17.14
C THR A 184 6.06 -7.53 -16.82
N GLN A 185 5.94 -6.21 -16.81
CA GLN A 185 7.01 -5.28 -16.45
C GLN A 185 6.54 -4.36 -15.31
N PRO A 186 6.50 -4.86 -14.06
CA PRO A 186 5.94 -4.13 -12.93
C PRO A 186 6.72 -2.85 -12.68
N ILE A 187 6.03 -1.80 -12.24
CA ILE A 187 6.61 -0.48 -11.95
C ILE A 187 6.38 -0.11 -10.49
N ALA A 188 7.38 0.47 -9.84
CA ALA A 188 7.22 0.97 -8.47
C ALA A 188 6.28 2.19 -8.45
N VAL A 189 5.44 2.31 -7.43
CA VAL A 189 4.52 3.45 -7.33
C VAL A 189 5.25 4.79 -7.25
N SER A 190 6.44 4.87 -6.63
CA SER A 190 7.27 6.08 -6.67
C SER A 190 7.63 6.49 -8.10
N ASN A 191 8.07 5.54 -8.95
CA ASN A 191 8.39 5.83 -10.34
C ASN A 191 7.17 6.33 -11.13
N VAL A 192 5.97 5.80 -10.83
CA VAL A 192 4.71 6.30 -11.40
C VAL A 192 4.45 7.74 -10.96
N MET A 193 4.67 8.08 -9.68
CA MET A 193 4.47 9.45 -9.18
C MET A 193 5.42 10.44 -9.86
N GLU A 194 6.68 10.05 -10.08
CA GLU A 194 7.65 10.87 -10.82
C GLU A 194 7.18 11.16 -12.26
N TYR A 195 6.64 10.16 -12.97
CA TYR A 195 6.11 10.38 -14.32
C TYR A 195 4.87 11.27 -14.34
N LEU A 196 3.91 11.02 -13.44
CA LEU A 196 2.67 11.81 -13.37
C LEU A 196 2.94 13.26 -13.00
N ALA A 197 3.79 13.54 -12.02
CA ALA A 197 4.09 14.91 -11.62
C ALA A 197 5.02 15.59 -12.63
N GLY A 198 6.09 14.89 -13.05
CA GLY A 198 7.09 15.41 -13.97
C GLY A 198 6.54 15.77 -15.35
N CYS A 199 5.46 15.14 -15.81
CA CYS A 199 4.88 15.46 -17.12
C CYS A 199 4.36 16.89 -17.20
N LEU A 200 3.96 17.50 -16.07
CA LEU A 200 3.48 18.88 -16.06
C LEU A 200 4.56 19.89 -16.48
N GLU A 201 5.84 19.56 -16.26
CA GLU A 201 6.99 20.40 -16.62
C GLU A 201 7.54 20.08 -18.02
N GLN A 202 6.99 19.09 -18.72
CA GLN A 202 7.43 18.66 -20.05
C GLN A 202 6.33 18.95 -21.09
N PRO A 203 6.48 19.98 -21.94
CA PRO A 203 5.53 20.26 -23.02
C PRO A 203 5.39 19.11 -24.03
N GLU A 204 6.46 18.34 -24.25
CA GLU A 204 6.52 17.22 -25.18
C GLU A 204 5.61 16.05 -24.79
N THR A 205 5.08 16.02 -23.57
CA THR A 205 4.15 14.98 -23.14
C THR A 205 2.69 15.31 -23.48
N ILE A 206 2.37 16.53 -23.90
CA ILE A 206 0.99 16.97 -24.16
C ILE A 206 0.39 16.17 -25.32
N GLY A 207 -0.74 15.49 -25.09
CA GLY A 207 -1.45 14.72 -26.13
C GLY A 207 -0.85 13.34 -26.42
N GLU A 208 0.31 13.03 -25.85
CA GLU A 208 1.06 11.81 -26.11
C GLU A 208 0.63 10.64 -25.22
N GLU A 209 1.01 9.43 -25.61
CA GLU A 209 0.77 8.20 -24.86
C GLU A 209 2.07 7.45 -24.59
N PHE A 210 2.28 7.07 -23.33
CA PHE A 210 3.51 6.48 -22.85
C PHE A 210 3.27 5.18 -22.10
N ASP A 211 4.02 4.14 -22.45
CA ASP A 211 4.19 2.93 -21.66
C ASP A 211 5.14 3.19 -20.50
N ILE A 212 4.70 2.87 -19.29
CA ILE A 212 5.54 2.96 -18.10
C ILE A 212 5.70 1.59 -17.44
N GLY A 213 6.96 1.19 -17.30
CA GLY A 213 7.38 -0.07 -16.70
C GLY A 213 8.61 0.12 -15.83
N GLY A 214 8.82 -0.79 -14.89
CA GLY A 214 10.08 -0.88 -14.15
C GLY A 214 11.21 -1.44 -15.02
N ARG A 215 12.37 -1.68 -14.40
CA ARG A 215 13.57 -2.11 -15.13
C ARG A 215 13.47 -3.51 -15.74
N ASP A 216 12.73 -4.41 -15.10
CA ASP A 216 12.76 -5.83 -15.45
C ASP A 216 11.45 -6.30 -16.08
N VAL A 217 11.55 -6.98 -17.23
CA VAL A 217 10.45 -7.79 -17.79
C VAL A 217 10.55 -9.20 -17.22
N VAL A 218 9.55 -9.62 -16.45
CA VAL A 218 9.52 -10.91 -15.74
C VAL A 218 8.20 -11.64 -15.96
N THR A 219 8.18 -12.96 -15.73
CA THR A 219 6.90 -13.68 -15.66
C THR A 219 6.26 -13.52 -14.28
N TYR A 220 4.94 -13.66 -14.16
CA TYR A 220 4.28 -13.69 -12.85
C TYR A 220 4.87 -14.76 -11.92
N GLN A 221 5.27 -15.92 -12.45
CA GLN A 221 5.94 -16.96 -11.68
C GLN A 221 7.30 -16.48 -11.12
N LYS A 222 8.09 -15.76 -11.92
CA LYS A 222 9.35 -15.17 -11.45
C LYS A 222 9.07 -14.09 -10.39
N LEU A 223 8.05 -13.28 -10.61
CA LEU A 223 7.66 -12.20 -9.69
C LEU A 223 7.22 -12.74 -8.32
N MET A 224 6.37 -13.77 -8.30
CA MET A 224 5.97 -14.47 -7.07
C MET A 224 7.16 -15.07 -6.32
N ARG A 225 8.16 -15.58 -7.06
CA ARG A 225 9.41 -16.07 -6.45
C ARG A 225 10.23 -14.93 -5.85
N ILE A 226 10.39 -13.80 -6.56
CA ILE A 226 11.06 -12.61 -6.03
C ILE A 226 10.36 -12.15 -4.75
N TYR A 227 9.03 -12.11 -4.74
CA TYR A 227 8.27 -11.80 -3.55
C TYR A 227 8.58 -12.74 -2.38
N ALA A 228 8.54 -14.05 -2.61
CA ALA A 228 8.83 -15.02 -1.55
C ALA A 228 10.24 -14.83 -0.97
N GLU A 229 11.23 -14.53 -1.82
CA GLU A 229 12.61 -14.26 -1.38
C GLU A 229 12.70 -12.98 -0.53
N GLU A 230 12.09 -11.88 -0.97
CA GLU A 230 12.12 -10.60 -0.24
C GLU A 230 11.24 -10.60 1.03
N ALA A 231 10.20 -11.43 1.08
CA ALA A 231 9.39 -11.67 2.27
C ALA A 231 10.03 -12.70 3.24
N GLU A 232 11.22 -13.21 2.89
CA GLU A 232 11.96 -14.28 3.56
C GLU A 232 11.08 -15.50 3.89
N LEU A 233 10.28 -15.87 2.89
CA LEU A 233 9.37 -17.00 2.92
C LEU A 233 10.05 -18.24 2.32
N PRO A 234 9.71 -19.45 2.79
CA PRO A 234 10.16 -20.67 2.13
C PRO A 234 9.78 -20.69 0.64
N ARG A 235 10.55 -21.39 -0.17
CA ARG A 235 10.28 -21.48 -1.61
C ARG A 235 8.87 -22.03 -1.87
N ARG A 236 8.12 -21.35 -2.74
CA ARG A 236 6.77 -21.78 -3.15
C ARG A 236 6.84 -22.80 -4.28
N ILE A 237 6.05 -23.86 -4.17
CA ILE A 237 5.91 -24.89 -5.21
C ILE A 237 4.81 -24.42 -6.15
N VAL A 238 5.14 -24.16 -7.42
CA VAL A 238 4.18 -23.65 -8.41
C VAL A 238 3.92 -24.75 -9.45
N ILE A 239 2.68 -25.23 -9.51
CA ILE A 239 2.24 -26.29 -10.41
C ILE A 239 1.14 -25.73 -11.33
N PRO A 240 1.48 -25.23 -12.54
CA PRO A 240 0.49 -24.62 -13.42
C PRO A 240 -0.56 -25.63 -13.91
N ILE A 241 -1.84 -25.29 -13.78
CA ILE A 241 -2.96 -26.14 -14.25
C ILE A 241 -3.63 -25.56 -15.51
N PRO A 242 -4.29 -26.39 -16.35
CA PRO A 242 -4.78 -25.95 -17.66
C PRO A 242 -5.87 -24.87 -17.61
N VAL A 243 -6.83 -24.94 -16.67
CA VAL A 243 -7.95 -23.99 -16.59
C VAL A 243 -8.42 -23.85 -15.14
N LEU A 244 -8.69 -22.61 -14.69
CA LEU A 244 -9.70 -22.32 -13.66
C LEU A 244 -10.91 -21.71 -14.39
N THR A 245 -12.12 -22.23 -14.15
CA THR A 245 -13.34 -21.59 -14.63
C THR A 245 -13.60 -20.32 -13.83
N THR A 246 -14.19 -19.30 -14.46
CA THR A 246 -14.46 -17.97 -13.89
C THR A 246 -15.30 -18.02 -12.60
N GLY A 247 -16.25 -18.97 -12.50
CA GLY A 247 -17.05 -19.16 -11.29
C GLY A 247 -16.27 -19.73 -10.10
N LEU A 248 -15.32 -20.64 -10.34
CA LEU A 248 -14.44 -21.18 -9.28
C LEU A 248 -13.43 -20.12 -8.81
N SER A 249 -13.00 -19.22 -9.70
CA SER A 249 -12.06 -18.15 -9.32
C SER A 249 -12.64 -17.19 -8.28
N SER A 250 -13.91 -16.80 -8.33
CA SER A 250 -14.46 -15.83 -7.36
C SER A 250 -14.49 -16.37 -5.93
N TYR A 251 -14.86 -17.65 -5.75
CA TYR A 251 -14.88 -18.30 -4.43
C TYR A 251 -13.46 -18.55 -3.92
N TRP A 252 -12.58 -19.03 -4.80
CA TRP A 252 -11.18 -19.29 -4.46
C TRP A 252 -10.42 -18.00 -4.10
N VAL A 253 -10.64 -16.92 -4.84
CA VAL A 253 -10.04 -15.60 -4.58
C VAL A 253 -10.47 -15.07 -3.21
N GLY A 254 -11.77 -15.09 -2.88
CA GLY A 254 -12.27 -14.63 -1.58
C GLY A 254 -11.74 -15.42 -0.38
N LEU A 255 -11.36 -16.70 -0.58
CA LEU A 255 -10.73 -17.51 0.47
C LEU A 255 -9.27 -17.09 0.73
N ILE A 256 -8.55 -16.68 -0.31
CA ILE A 256 -7.10 -16.44 -0.23
C ILE A 256 -6.78 -14.98 0.03
N THR A 257 -7.53 -14.04 -0.53
CA THR A 257 -7.25 -12.62 -0.38
C THR A 257 -8.42 -11.89 0.26
N PRO A 258 -8.18 -10.96 1.22
CA PRO A 258 -9.19 -10.05 1.73
C PRO A 258 -9.53 -8.92 0.74
N VAL A 259 -8.87 -8.85 -0.42
CA VAL A 259 -9.24 -7.91 -1.49
C VAL A 259 -10.61 -8.32 -2.04
N PRO A 260 -11.58 -7.37 -2.14
CA PRO A 260 -12.93 -7.68 -2.64
C PRO A 260 -12.90 -8.35 -4.02
N SER A 261 -13.75 -9.36 -4.21
CA SER A 261 -13.79 -10.16 -5.43
C SER A 261 -14.13 -9.32 -6.66
N GLU A 262 -14.90 -8.25 -6.50
CA GLU A 262 -15.26 -7.27 -7.54
C GLU A 262 -14.03 -6.57 -8.12
N ILE A 263 -12.94 -6.47 -7.35
CA ILE A 263 -11.65 -5.92 -7.80
C ILE A 263 -10.72 -7.04 -8.24
N ALA A 264 -10.64 -8.11 -7.46
CA ALA A 264 -9.64 -9.14 -7.68
C ALA A 264 -9.90 -9.98 -8.93
N VAL A 265 -11.16 -10.31 -9.24
CA VAL A 265 -11.51 -11.14 -10.40
C VAL A 265 -11.14 -10.45 -11.73
N PRO A 266 -11.56 -9.19 -12.00
CA PRO A 266 -11.19 -8.53 -13.26
C PRO A 266 -9.67 -8.33 -13.43
N LEU A 267 -8.94 -8.10 -12.32
CA LEU A 267 -7.49 -7.99 -12.35
C LEU A 267 -6.81 -9.31 -12.68
N ILE A 268 -7.27 -10.43 -12.09
CA ILE A 268 -6.73 -11.77 -12.36
C ILE A 268 -6.99 -12.19 -13.81
N GLU A 269 -8.17 -11.87 -14.35
CA GLU A 269 -8.47 -12.09 -15.77
C GLU A 269 -7.52 -11.30 -16.68
N GLY A 270 -7.18 -10.07 -16.29
CA GLY A 270 -6.21 -9.22 -16.99
C GLY A 270 -4.79 -9.80 -17.07
N LEU A 271 -4.39 -10.68 -16.14
CA LEU A 271 -3.04 -11.26 -16.08
C LEU A 271 -2.71 -12.19 -17.28
N ARG A 272 -3.72 -12.57 -18.08
CA ARG A 272 -3.52 -13.31 -19.33
C ARG A 272 -2.82 -12.47 -20.40
N THR A 273 -2.99 -11.15 -20.35
CA THR A 273 -2.41 -10.21 -21.31
C THR A 273 -0.97 -9.89 -20.95
N GLU A 274 -0.07 -9.93 -21.93
CA GLU A 274 1.32 -9.49 -21.73
C GLU A 274 1.36 -7.98 -21.52
N THR A 275 2.02 -7.56 -20.44
CA THR A 275 2.09 -6.16 -19.98
C THR A 275 3.54 -5.70 -19.87
N ALA A 276 4.25 -5.74 -20.99
CA ALA A 276 5.61 -5.21 -21.14
C ALA A 276 5.58 -3.96 -22.02
N THR A 277 6.41 -2.97 -21.70
CA THR A 277 6.48 -1.70 -22.44
C THR A 277 6.94 -1.95 -23.86
N ARG A 278 6.30 -1.29 -24.83
CA ARG A 278 6.65 -1.39 -26.26
C ARG A 278 7.48 -0.22 -26.76
N GLU A 279 7.44 0.87 -26.02
CA GLU A 279 8.22 2.07 -26.24
C GLU A 279 8.76 2.58 -24.89
N ASP A 280 9.77 3.43 -24.94
CA ASP A 280 10.50 3.93 -23.75
C ASP A 280 10.76 5.44 -23.80
N SER A 281 10.09 6.17 -24.68
CA SER A 281 10.37 7.58 -24.96
C SER A 281 10.25 8.47 -23.72
N ILE A 282 9.34 8.13 -22.82
CA ILE A 282 9.15 8.81 -21.54
C ILE A 282 10.40 8.80 -20.65
N THR A 283 11.24 7.78 -20.74
CA THR A 283 12.48 7.69 -19.95
C THR A 283 13.49 8.77 -20.32
N ARG A 284 13.40 9.32 -21.54
CA ARG A 284 14.22 10.42 -22.02
C ARG A 284 13.65 11.79 -21.62
N LEU A 285 12.32 11.91 -21.63
CA LEU A 285 11.62 13.15 -21.26
C LEU A 285 11.63 13.40 -19.75
N ILE A 286 11.47 12.33 -18.95
CA ILE A 286 11.44 12.39 -17.49
C ILE A 286 12.44 11.36 -16.96
N PRO A 287 13.75 11.67 -16.98
CA PRO A 287 14.78 10.73 -16.56
C PRO A 287 14.71 10.48 -15.05
N GLN A 288 14.70 9.21 -14.67
CA GLN A 288 14.65 8.77 -13.28
C GLN A 288 15.30 7.40 -13.09
N LYS A 289 15.64 7.04 -11.85
CA LYS A 289 16.10 5.69 -11.53
C LYS A 289 14.91 4.74 -11.45
N LEU A 290 14.72 3.93 -12.49
CA LEU A 290 13.73 2.86 -12.49
C LEU A 290 14.15 1.70 -11.58
N LEU A 291 13.27 1.33 -10.66
CA LEU A 291 13.50 0.19 -9.76
C LEU A 291 13.30 -1.14 -10.49
N SER A 292 14.10 -2.13 -10.14
CA SER A 292 13.81 -3.53 -10.45
C SER A 292 12.57 -4.02 -9.73
N SER A 293 12.00 -5.13 -10.21
CA SER A 293 10.90 -5.80 -9.49
C SER A 293 11.32 -6.16 -8.06
N ARG A 294 12.59 -6.57 -7.86
CA ARG A 294 13.12 -6.90 -6.53
C ARG A 294 13.22 -5.66 -5.64
N GLU A 295 13.78 -4.57 -6.14
CA GLU A 295 13.90 -3.32 -5.37
C GLU A 295 12.52 -2.77 -4.98
N ALA A 296 11.56 -2.76 -5.91
CA ALA A 296 10.20 -2.28 -5.66
C ALA A 296 9.47 -3.13 -4.60
N ILE A 297 9.57 -4.46 -4.71
CA ILE A 297 8.96 -5.37 -3.72
C ILE A 297 9.62 -5.21 -2.35
N ARG A 298 10.96 -5.15 -2.31
CA ARG A 298 11.71 -4.94 -1.07
C ARG A 298 11.27 -3.65 -0.39
N LEU A 299 11.19 -2.56 -1.13
CA LEU A 299 10.80 -1.25 -0.61
C LEU A 299 9.37 -1.27 -0.05
N ALA A 300 8.44 -1.95 -0.72
CA ALA A 300 7.09 -2.15 -0.21
C ALA A 300 7.05 -3.02 1.07
N LEU A 301 7.88 -4.08 1.15
CA LEU A 301 7.93 -4.95 2.34
C LEU A 301 8.64 -4.30 3.53
N GLN A 302 9.58 -3.39 3.28
CA GLN A 302 10.24 -2.62 4.34
C GLN A 302 9.21 -1.86 5.19
N GLY A 303 8.21 -1.20 4.57
CA GLY A 303 7.15 -0.51 5.31
C GLY A 303 6.33 -1.47 6.18
N THR A 304 5.99 -2.65 5.64
CA THR A 304 5.31 -3.72 6.39
C THR A 304 6.13 -4.17 7.61
N PHE A 305 7.41 -4.45 7.43
CA PHE A 305 8.29 -4.92 8.51
C PHE A 305 8.57 -3.85 9.55
N GLN A 306 8.81 -2.60 9.14
CA GLN A 306 9.02 -1.50 10.08
C GLN A 306 7.80 -1.27 10.96
N ARG A 307 6.60 -1.29 10.38
CA ARG A 307 5.33 -1.18 11.14
C ARG A 307 5.17 -2.32 12.14
N ALA A 308 5.51 -3.54 11.74
CA ALA A 308 5.46 -4.72 12.58
C ALA A 308 6.47 -4.69 13.72
N ARG A 309 7.63 -4.04 13.54
CA ARG A 309 8.67 -3.89 14.57
C ARG A 309 8.52 -2.62 15.41
N GLY A 310 7.74 -1.66 14.94
CA GLY A 310 7.52 -0.39 15.66
C GLY A 310 8.63 0.59 15.47
N GLU A 311 9.35 0.43 14.37
CA GLU A 311 10.38 1.34 13.96
C GLU A 311 9.69 2.60 13.41
N SER A 312 10.21 3.75 13.80
CA SER A 312 9.76 5.05 13.33
C SER A 312 10.96 5.65 12.63
N ILE A 313 10.78 6.02 11.36
CA ILE A 313 11.76 6.83 10.66
C ILE A 313 11.67 8.24 11.24
N LYS A 314 12.76 8.70 11.85
CA LYS A 314 12.89 10.10 12.25
C LYS A 314 13.41 10.91 11.06
N GLY A 315 12.59 11.85 10.57
CA GLY A 315 13.06 12.97 9.76
C GLY A 315 13.15 12.75 8.25
N GLU A 316 12.75 11.59 7.71
CA GLU A 316 12.62 11.37 6.27
C GLU A 316 11.15 11.15 5.89
N ALA A 317 10.78 11.59 4.68
CA ALA A 317 9.45 11.35 4.13
C ALA A 317 9.27 9.85 3.85
N GLU A 318 8.13 9.30 4.25
CA GLU A 318 7.84 7.88 3.99
C GLU A 318 7.77 7.59 2.48
N PRO A 319 8.43 6.53 2.00
CA PRO A 319 8.36 6.12 0.60
C PRO A 319 6.92 5.99 0.11
N ALA A 320 6.68 6.29 -1.17
CA ALA A 320 5.36 6.17 -1.77
C ALA A 320 4.85 4.72 -1.74
N GLU A 321 5.75 3.74 -1.69
CA GLU A 321 5.45 2.32 -1.62
C GLU A 321 4.77 1.92 -0.31
N TRP A 322 4.84 2.74 0.72
CA TRP A 322 4.35 2.38 2.04
C TRP A 322 2.87 2.71 2.20
N ILE A 323 2.24 1.99 3.13
CA ILE A 323 0.83 2.20 3.44
C ILE A 323 0.61 3.63 3.92
N ARG A 324 -0.43 4.28 3.41
CA ARG A 324 -0.89 5.58 3.88
C ARG A 324 -2.13 5.43 4.73
N LYS A 325 -2.37 6.38 5.62
CA LYS A 325 -3.65 6.47 6.33
C LYS A 325 -4.79 6.58 5.29
N GLY A 326 -5.86 5.83 5.52
CA GLY A 326 -6.98 5.70 4.57
C GLY A 326 -6.69 4.84 3.34
N ASP A 327 -5.55 4.15 3.23
CA ASP A 327 -5.42 3.02 2.31
C ASP A 327 -6.42 1.90 2.71
N PRO A 328 -6.78 1.00 1.79
CA PRO A 328 -7.73 -0.06 2.08
C PRO A 328 -7.29 -0.93 3.26
N ALA A 329 -8.25 -1.45 4.04
CA ALA A 329 -7.94 -2.25 5.24
C ALA A 329 -7.22 -3.58 4.92
N TRP A 330 -7.28 -4.05 3.67
CA TRP A 330 -6.53 -5.20 3.16
C TRP A 330 -5.09 -4.87 2.73
N ALA A 331 -4.63 -3.64 2.91
CA ALA A 331 -3.26 -3.26 2.59
C ALA A 331 -2.28 -3.67 3.69
N GLY A 332 -1.06 -4.04 3.29
CA GLY A 332 0.04 -4.24 4.23
C GLY A 332 0.09 -5.63 4.89
N GLY A 333 -0.51 -6.65 4.26
CA GLY A 333 -0.40 -8.05 4.67
C GLY A 333 -1.38 -8.47 5.77
N SER A 334 -1.16 -9.65 6.35
CA SER A 334 -1.98 -10.17 7.46
C SER A 334 -1.47 -9.61 8.79
N PHE A 335 -1.91 -8.38 9.10
CA PHE A 335 -1.53 -7.63 10.30
C PHE A 335 -2.65 -7.64 11.34
N PHE A 336 -2.35 -8.13 12.53
CA PHE A 336 -3.28 -8.22 13.64
C PHE A 336 -2.81 -7.34 14.78
N HIS A 337 -3.75 -6.74 15.50
CA HIS A 337 -3.47 -5.92 16.66
C HIS A 337 -4.47 -6.19 17.77
N LEU A 338 -3.98 -6.26 19.01
CA LEU A 338 -4.78 -6.32 20.21
C LEU A 338 -4.38 -5.15 21.09
N TRP A 339 -5.36 -4.36 21.55
CA TRP A 339 -5.11 -3.20 22.39
C TRP A 339 -5.82 -3.33 23.74
N PHE A 340 -5.14 -2.87 24.77
CA PHE A 340 -5.65 -2.71 26.11
C PHE A 340 -5.37 -1.28 26.58
N ARG A 341 -6.35 -0.63 27.20
CA ARG A 341 -6.21 0.73 27.71
C ARG A 341 -6.86 0.85 29.07
N GLU A 342 -6.13 1.43 30.02
CA GLU A 342 -6.62 1.64 31.38
C GLU A 342 -6.10 2.96 31.95
N LEU A 343 -6.89 3.58 32.83
CA LEU A 343 -6.45 4.72 33.63
C LEU A 343 -5.98 4.21 34.99
N VAL A 344 -4.67 4.26 35.23
CA VAL A 344 -4.06 3.74 36.45
C VAL A 344 -3.85 4.89 37.44
N PRO A 345 -4.30 4.78 38.71
CA PRO A 345 -4.17 5.82 39.74
C PRO A 345 -2.74 5.86 40.32
N THR A 346 -1.74 6.08 39.47
CA THR A 346 -0.33 6.24 39.86
C THR A 346 0.40 7.19 38.90
N SER A 347 1.63 7.59 39.27
CA SER A 347 2.50 8.37 38.38
C SER A 347 3.11 7.50 37.28
N ALA A 348 3.42 8.11 36.13
CA ALA A 348 4.03 7.41 34.99
C ALA A 348 5.38 6.81 35.36
N GLU A 349 6.15 7.46 36.22
CA GLU A 349 7.43 6.94 36.73
C GLU A 349 7.24 5.64 37.53
N ARG A 350 6.31 5.62 38.50
CA ARG A 350 6.02 4.41 39.29
C ARG A 350 5.49 3.29 38.39
N LEU A 351 4.58 3.62 37.49
CA LEU A 351 4.01 2.65 36.55
C LEU A 351 5.08 2.08 35.60
N TRP A 352 5.96 2.94 35.09
CA TRP A 352 7.08 2.55 34.24
C TRP A 352 8.00 1.57 34.95
N ASN A 353 8.40 1.86 36.19
CA ASN A 353 9.24 0.97 36.97
C ASN A 353 8.54 -0.36 37.24
N SER A 354 7.26 -0.36 37.61
CA SER A 354 6.48 -1.60 37.80
C SER A 354 6.36 -2.43 36.52
N MET A 355 6.17 -1.78 35.37
CA MET A 355 6.07 -2.42 34.06
C MET A 355 7.40 -3.10 33.70
N LEU A 356 8.52 -2.40 33.84
CA LEU A 356 9.85 -2.95 33.58
C LEU A 356 10.18 -4.12 34.50
N HIS A 357 9.82 -4.01 35.78
CA HIS A 357 9.95 -5.12 36.72
C HIS A 357 9.12 -6.31 36.25
N SER A 358 7.87 -6.12 35.82
CA SER A 358 7.05 -7.23 35.32
C SER A 358 7.61 -7.89 34.06
N ILE A 359 8.23 -7.12 33.16
CA ILE A 359 8.86 -7.63 31.94
C ILE A 359 10.13 -8.43 32.29
N ALA A 360 10.95 -7.90 33.20
CA ALA A 360 12.23 -8.50 33.59
C ALA A 360 12.11 -9.63 34.63
N SER A 361 11.11 -9.57 35.50
CA SER A 361 10.77 -10.63 36.47
C SER A 361 9.96 -11.73 35.80
N ASN A 362 10.20 -11.95 34.50
CA ASN A 362 9.86 -13.19 33.83
C ASN A 362 8.37 -13.30 33.44
N GLY A 363 7.57 -12.22 33.53
CA GLY A 363 6.15 -12.20 33.11
C GLY A 363 5.23 -13.26 33.75
N HIS A 364 5.73 -14.04 34.72
CA HIS A 364 5.17 -15.31 35.19
C HIS A 364 4.00 -15.17 36.17
N ASN A 365 3.31 -14.02 36.19
CA ASN A 365 2.09 -13.91 36.99
C ASN A 365 0.99 -14.86 36.47
N TYR A 366 1.10 -15.36 35.22
CA TYR A 366 0.16 -16.31 34.62
C TYR A 366 0.86 -17.30 33.65
N GLY A 367 0.54 -18.61 33.72
CA GLY A 367 0.88 -19.58 32.67
C GLY A 367 2.34 -20.05 32.54
N SER A 368 3.15 -20.02 33.62
CA SER A 368 4.58 -20.35 33.61
C SER A 368 4.97 -21.68 32.94
N ASN A 369 4.14 -22.72 33.08
CA ASN A 369 4.39 -24.02 32.48
C ASN A 369 4.32 -23.98 30.94
N MET A 370 3.47 -23.13 30.36
CA MET A 370 3.33 -22.98 28.90
C MET A 370 4.56 -22.30 28.30
N TRP A 371 5.08 -21.27 28.97
CA TRP A 371 6.31 -20.60 28.56
C TRP A 371 7.55 -21.50 28.64
N TYR A 372 7.58 -22.41 29.63
CA TYR A 372 8.63 -23.42 29.71
C TYR A 372 8.58 -24.43 28.55
N ILE A 373 7.40 -24.99 28.26
CA ILE A 373 7.20 -25.89 27.12
C ILE A 373 7.57 -25.17 25.81
N ARG A 374 7.18 -23.91 25.69
CA ARG A 374 7.51 -23.08 24.54
C ARG A 374 9.01 -22.86 24.38
N GLY A 375 9.71 -22.52 25.46
CA GLY A 375 11.16 -22.38 25.46
C GLY A 375 11.90 -23.63 24.98
N LEU A 376 11.41 -24.80 25.38
CA LEU A 376 11.98 -26.08 24.98
C LEU A 376 11.74 -26.37 23.48
N LEU A 377 10.57 -26.03 22.94
CA LEU A 377 10.30 -26.11 21.49
C LEU A 377 11.20 -25.15 20.68
N ASP A 378 11.43 -23.96 21.22
CA ASP A 378 12.27 -22.95 20.59
C ASP A 378 13.76 -23.36 20.57
N GLU A 379 14.25 -24.03 21.61
CA GLU A 379 15.60 -24.62 21.67
C GLU A 379 15.77 -25.78 20.69
N LEU A 380 14.76 -26.66 20.56
CA LEU A 380 14.74 -27.75 19.58
C LEU A 380 14.78 -27.26 18.12
N THR A 381 14.27 -26.05 17.87
CA THR A 381 14.32 -25.41 16.55
C THR A 381 15.57 -24.53 16.37
N GLY A 382 16.53 -24.56 17.30
CA GLY A 382 17.81 -23.84 17.19
C GLY A 382 17.72 -22.33 17.41
N SER A 383 16.66 -21.85 18.08
CA SER A 383 16.65 -20.49 18.63
C SER A 383 17.46 -20.44 19.93
N GLN A 384 17.76 -19.24 20.43
CA GLN A 384 18.52 -19.10 21.68
C GLN A 384 17.73 -19.47 22.95
N GLY A 385 16.48 -19.93 22.81
CA GLY A 385 15.61 -20.29 23.94
C GLY A 385 15.39 -19.14 24.91
N PHE A 386 14.77 -19.42 26.06
CA PHE A 386 14.72 -18.46 27.16
C PHE A 386 16.09 -18.36 27.82
N ARG A 387 16.80 -17.24 27.64
CA ARG A 387 18.01 -16.94 28.40
C ARG A 387 17.63 -16.52 29.82
N ARG A 388 17.54 -17.48 30.74
CA ARG A 388 17.17 -17.31 32.17
C ARG A 388 17.90 -16.23 33.00
N ASN A 389 18.87 -15.49 32.46
CA ASN A 389 19.83 -14.71 33.23
C ASN A 389 20.01 -13.24 32.75
N ALA A 390 19.01 -12.61 32.15
CA ALA A 390 19.05 -11.15 32.06
C ALA A 390 18.62 -10.57 33.41
N HIS A 391 19.58 -10.29 34.30
CA HIS A 391 19.33 -9.34 35.39
C HIS A 391 18.72 -8.07 34.78
N PRO A 392 17.70 -7.44 35.39
CA PRO A 392 17.14 -6.19 34.89
C PRO A 392 18.28 -5.18 34.81
N SER A 393 18.86 -5.01 33.63
CA SER A 393 19.85 -3.97 33.44
C SER A 393 19.08 -2.67 33.56
N GLU A 394 19.39 -1.87 34.57
CA GLU A 394 18.92 -0.48 34.74
C GLU A 394 19.10 0.35 33.44
N ASP A 395 19.97 -0.13 32.57
CA ASP A 395 20.29 0.45 31.28
C ASP A 395 19.37 -0.09 30.17
N ILE A 396 18.20 0.56 30.03
CA ILE A 396 17.18 0.31 28.99
C ILE A 396 17.53 1.15 27.77
N GLN A 397 18.19 0.51 26.80
CA GLN A 397 18.58 1.14 25.54
C GLN A 397 18.09 0.31 24.35
N PRO A 398 17.80 0.96 23.20
CA PRO A 398 17.54 0.26 21.96
C PRO A 398 18.65 -0.76 21.63
N GLY A 399 18.27 -1.95 21.18
CA GLY A 399 19.17 -3.04 20.81
C GLY A 399 19.60 -3.97 21.95
N LYS A 400 19.16 -3.72 23.19
CA LYS A 400 19.36 -4.65 24.31
C LYS A 400 18.24 -5.68 24.39
N ASN A 401 18.61 -6.88 24.84
CA ASN A 401 17.68 -8.00 24.98
C ASN A 401 17.30 -8.21 26.45
N THR A 402 16.01 -8.45 26.68
CA THR A 402 15.43 -8.86 27.95
C THR A 402 14.77 -10.23 27.73
N ASP A 403 15.43 -11.30 28.19
CA ASP A 403 15.05 -12.71 28.00
C ASP A 403 14.65 -13.10 26.55
N ALA A 404 13.37 -12.92 26.21
CA ALA A 404 12.77 -13.26 24.91
C ALA A 404 12.36 -12.04 24.07
N TRP A 405 12.82 -10.84 24.45
CA TRP A 405 12.45 -9.58 23.80
C TRP A 405 13.67 -8.72 23.49
N THR A 406 13.72 -8.14 22.30
CA THR A 406 14.65 -7.07 21.96
C THR A 406 13.97 -5.71 22.12
N ILE A 407 14.60 -4.78 22.85
CA ILE A 407 14.13 -3.40 22.98
C ILE A 407 14.38 -2.67 21.65
N ARG A 408 13.32 -2.28 20.95
CA ARG A 408 13.42 -1.55 19.68
C ARG A 408 13.45 -0.05 19.86
N GLN A 409 12.59 0.46 20.72
CA GLN A 409 12.55 1.88 21.02
C GLN A 409 12.16 2.10 22.47
N VAL A 410 12.71 3.18 23.04
CA VAL A 410 12.38 3.60 24.39
C VAL A 410 12.43 5.11 24.49
N LYS A 411 11.42 5.66 25.16
CA LYS A 411 11.47 6.99 25.77
C LYS A 411 10.97 6.84 27.19
N GLN A 412 11.88 7.01 28.14
CA GLN A 412 11.60 6.82 29.56
C GLN A 412 10.31 7.53 29.99
N HIS A 413 9.51 6.83 30.78
CA HIS A 413 8.21 7.27 31.32
C HIS A 413 7.16 7.63 30.25
N ARG A 414 7.38 7.31 28.98
CA ARG A 414 6.45 7.62 27.87
C ARG A 414 6.13 6.44 27.00
N PHE A 415 7.11 5.72 26.48
CA PHE A 415 6.83 4.53 25.67
C PHE A 415 8.00 3.55 25.61
N LEU A 416 7.67 2.28 25.41
CA LEU A 416 8.60 1.18 25.23
C LEU A 416 8.07 0.28 24.10
N VAL A 417 8.96 -0.14 23.20
CA VAL A 417 8.65 -1.10 22.13
C VAL A 417 9.57 -2.31 22.27
N LEU A 418 8.97 -3.49 22.37
CA LEU A 418 9.65 -4.77 22.48
C LEU A 418 9.31 -5.62 21.26
N GLU A 419 10.29 -6.20 20.58
CA GLU A 419 10.09 -7.23 19.55
C GLU A 419 10.40 -8.60 20.14
N SER A 420 9.59 -9.60 19.80
CA SER A 420 9.82 -10.99 20.19
C SER A 420 11.06 -11.55 19.50
N ASP A 421 11.98 -12.12 20.28
CA ASP A 421 13.17 -12.83 19.78
C ASP A 421 12.89 -14.32 19.48
N LEU A 422 11.64 -14.76 19.67
CA LEU A 422 11.24 -16.14 19.44
C LEU A 422 11.32 -16.49 17.94
N ARG A 423 11.75 -17.71 17.63
CA ARG A 423 11.84 -18.20 16.25
C ARG A 423 10.45 -18.58 15.76
N GLU A 424 9.70 -17.59 15.29
CA GLU A 424 8.32 -17.78 14.87
C GLU A 424 8.12 -17.43 13.38
N PRO A 425 7.12 -18.04 12.72
CA PRO A 425 6.72 -17.64 11.38
C PRO A 425 5.93 -16.31 11.39
N ASN A 426 6.36 -15.31 12.17
CA ASN A 426 5.72 -14.01 12.33
C ASN A 426 6.72 -12.97 12.84
N ILE A 427 6.29 -11.71 12.85
CA ILE A 427 6.93 -10.64 13.61
C ILE A 427 5.93 -10.18 14.66
N SER A 428 6.30 -10.27 15.93
CA SER A 428 5.46 -9.86 17.05
C SER A 428 6.14 -8.76 17.85
N SER A 429 5.42 -7.70 18.17
CA SER A 429 5.93 -6.64 19.03
C SER A 429 4.88 -6.15 20.03
N LEU A 430 5.35 -5.75 21.21
CA LEU A 430 4.57 -5.13 22.27
C LEU A 430 4.91 -3.65 22.36
N TYR A 431 3.89 -2.81 22.42
CA TYR A 431 4.02 -1.37 22.61
C TYR A 431 3.35 -1.00 23.91
N PHE A 432 4.12 -0.36 24.76
CA PHE A 432 3.63 0.27 25.97
C PHE A 432 3.64 1.78 25.75
N ARG A 433 2.53 2.46 26.03
CA ARG A 433 2.47 3.92 26.07
C ARG A 433 1.91 4.40 27.40
N LEU A 434 2.56 5.42 27.94
CA LEU A 434 2.20 6.10 29.17
C LEU A 434 1.94 7.57 28.86
N LYS A 435 0.76 8.06 29.26
CA LYS A 435 0.42 9.48 29.20
C LYS A 435 -0.06 9.94 30.57
N GLN A 436 0.80 10.68 31.28
CA GLN A 436 0.43 11.34 32.53
C GLN A 436 -0.79 12.25 32.30
N LYS A 437 -1.83 12.11 33.12
CA LYS A 437 -3.05 12.93 33.07
C LYS A 437 -3.12 13.94 34.22
N SER A 438 -2.70 13.54 35.40
CA SER A 438 -2.55 14.38 36.60
C SER A 438 -1.35 13.89 37.40
N SER A 439 -0.97 14.52 38.52
CA SER A 439 0.12 14.02 39.39
C SER A 439 -0.08 12.60 39.92
N THR A 440 -1.33 12.11 39.95
CA THR A 440 -1.72 10.82 40.54
C THR A 440 -2.41 9.87 39.57
N ALA A 441 -2.52 10.21 38.28
CA ALA A 441 -3.19 9.37 37.30
C ALA A 441 -2.45 9.33 35.96
N THR A 442 -2.30 8.13 35.40
CA THR A 442 -1.60 7.87 34.15
C THR A 442 -2.46 6.97 33.26
N ALA A 443 -2.68 7.39 32.01
CA ALA A 443 -3.27 6.51 31.01
C ALA A 443 -2.21 5.52 30.51
N PHE A 444 -2.50 4.24 30.68
CA PHE A 444 -1.70 3.10 30.21
C PHE A 444 -2.34 2.54 28.94
N GLU A 445 -1.53 2.32 27.92
CA GLU A 445 -1.91 1.62 26.70
C GLU A 445 -0.89 0.51 26.43
N LEU A 446 -1.41 -0.70 26.20
CA LEU A 446 -0.66 -1.86 25.72
C LEU A 446 -1.22 -2.25 24.36
N GLU A 447 -0.35 -2.39 23.37
CA GLU A 447 -0.71 -2.84 22.02
C GLU A 447 0.20 -4.01 21.65
N LEU A 448 -0.38 -5.18 21.37
CA LEU A 448 0.30 -6.28 20.71
C LEU A 448 0.10 -6.10 19.20
N ARG A 449 1.19 -6.09 18.45
CA ARG A 449 1.18 -6.14 16.99
C ARG A 449 1.75 -7.47 16.53
N TYR A 450 1.04 -8.11 15.61
CA TYR A 450 1.38 -9.42 15.07
C TYR A 450 1.27 -9.38 13.55
N LEU A 451 2.40 -9.53 12.86
CA LEU A 451 2.44 -9.73 11.42
C LEU A 451 2.62 -11.21 11.12
N ALA A 452 1.57 -11.86 10.62
CA ALA A 452 1.63 -13.24 10.19
C ALA A 452 2.53 -13.38 8.96
N ARG A 453 3.56 -14.25 9.02
CA ARG A 453 4.42 -14.53 7.86
C ARG A 453 4.09 -15.90 7.26
N GLY A 454 3.49 -15.83 6.09
CA GLY A 454 3.06 -17.00 5.35
C GLY A 454 1.94 -17.79 6.05
N PHE A 455 1.63 -18.98 5.53
CA PHE A 455 0.57 -19.83 6.07
C PHE A 455 0.77 -20.22 7.54
N ALA A 456 2.00 -20.58 7.94
CA ALA A 456 2.29 -21.00 9.31
C ALA A 456 2.07 -19.88 10.33
N GLY A 457 2.46 -18.64 10.00
CA GLY A 457 2.18 -17.47 10.83
C GLY A 457 0.69 -17.17 10.95
N LEU A 458 -0.07 -17.41 9.89
CA LEU A 458 -1.52 -17.21 9.92
C LEU A 458 -2.22 -18.27 10.77
N ALA A 459 -1.74 -19.52 10.75
CA ALA A 459 -2.30 -20.61 11.54
C ALA A 459 -1.93 -20.55 13.03
N LEU A 460 -0.85 -19.84 13.37
CA LEU A 460 -0.42 -19.63 14.75
C LEU A 460 -1.25 -18.58 15.49
N TRP A 461 -1.80 -17.60 14.75
CA TRP A 461 -2.75 -16.60 15.27
C TRP A 461 -4.15 -17.22 15.39
#